data_AF-A0A4Y2HUX3-F1
#
_entry.id   AF-A0A4Y2HUX3-F1
#
_cell.length_a   1.000
_cell.length_b   1.000
_cell.length_c   1.000
_cell.angle_alpha   90.00
_cell.angle_beta   90.00
_cell.angle_gamma   90.00
#
_symmetry.space_group_name_H-M   'P 1'
#
loop_
_entity.id
_entity.type
_entity.pdbx_description
1 polymer ?
#
loop_
_entity_poly.entity_id
_entity_poly.type
_entity_poly.pdbx_seq_one_letter_code
_entity_poly.pdbx_strand_id
1 'polypeptide(L)'
;MGIERANLLAKEASNRDMIDVQFTYSKVQIRNINDKKLTEDWQCRWMQSKNGKWTRLIYPEINMTRLSADFYCNQIITGHGIFGAFQNRMFGKDCKCHCGEGERIKHVLKECPVWA
;
A
#
# COMPACT_ATOMS: atom_id res chain seq x y z
N MET A 1 -26.74 -36.43 25.79
CA MET A 1 -26.82 -35.59 27.02
C MET A 1 -25.64 -34.63 27.23
N GLY A 2 -24.41 -34.91 26.74
CA GLY A 2 -23.26 -34.02 26.99
C GLY A 2 -23.30 -32.66 26.28
N ILE A 3 -23.85 -32.61 25.06
CA ILE A 3 -23.88 -31.39 24.23
C ILE A 3 -24.85 -30.35 24.80
N GLU A 4 -26.05 -30.76 25.23
CA GLU A 4 -27.04 -29.85 25.83
C GLU A 4 -26.50 -29.19 27.11
N ARG A 5 -25.88 -29.98 27.99
CA ARG A 5 -25.31 -29.46 29.23
C ARG A 5 -24.14 -28.51 28.97
N ALA A 6 -23.29 -28.82 27.98
CA ALA A 6 -22.22 -27.91 27.56
C ALA A 6 -22.77 -26.58 27.01
N ASN A 7 -23.83 -26.62 26.20
CA ASN A 7 -24.46 -25.43 25.64
C ASN A 7 -25.15 -24.56 26.70
N LEU A 8 -25.83 -25.17 27.67
CA LEU A 8 -26.44 -24.45 28.81
C LEU A 8 -25.37 -23.71 29.63
N LEU A 9 -24.29 -24.41 29.96
CA LEU A 9 -23.17 -23.82 30.71
C LEU A 9 -22.47 -22.69 29.93
N ALA A 10 -22.28 -22.85 28.62
CA ALA A 10 -21.73 -21.80 27.77
C ALA A 10 -22.63 -20.55 27.75
N LYS A 11 -23.95 -20.73 27.72
CA LYS A 11 -24.95 -19.64 27.72
C LYS A 11 -25.03 -18.93 29.08
N GLU A 12 -24.92 -19.67 30.18
CA GLU A 12 -24.82 -19.09 31.52
C GLU A 12 -23.52 -18.30 31.69
N ALA A 13 -22.40 -18.83 31.18
CA ALA A 13 -21.11 -18.15 31.21
C ALA A 13 -21.10 -16.87 30.36
N SER A 14 -21.79 -16.84 29.21
CA SER A 14 -21.88 -15.63 28.38
C SER A 14 -22.68 -14.49 29.01
N ASN A 15 -23.52 -14.78 30.01
CA ASN A 15 -24.34 -13.78 30.72
C ASN A 15 -23.63 -13.21 31.97
N ARG A 16 -22.39 -13.62 32.25
CA ARG A 16 -21.61 -13.09 33.38
C ARG A 16 -20.90 -11.80 32.98
N ASP A 17 -20.96 -10.81 33.86
CA ASP A 17 -20.33 -9.50 33.65
C ASP A 17 -18.79 -9.52 33.81
N MET A 18 -18.24 -10.56 34.47
CA MET A 18 -16.81 -10.72 34.71
C MET A 18 -16.21 -11.89 33.91
N ILE A 19 -15.05 -11.64 33.31
CA ILE A 19 -14.25 -12.67 32.62
C ILE A 19 -13.54 -13.52 33.69
N ASP A 20 -13.98 -14.77 33.84
CA ASP A 20 -13.44 -15.72 34.83
C ASP A 20 -11.97 -16.08 34.58
N VAL A 21 -11.50 -16.07 33.32
CA VAL A 21 -10.10 -16.37 32.93
C VAL A 21 -9.65 -15.48 31.77
N GLN A 22 -8.57 -14.73 31.97
CA GLN A 22 -7.87 -14.01 30.91
C GLN A 22 -6.83 -14.92 30.26
N PHE A 23 -7.10 -15.35 29.03
CA PHE A 23 -6.09 -16.03 28.22
C PHE A 23 -5.10 -15.02 27.64
N THR A 24 -3.82 -15.36 27.66
CA THR A 24 -2.81 -14.60 26.92
C THR A 24 -3.02 -14.78 25.42
N TYR A 25 -2.63 -13.77 24.63
CA TYR A 25 -2.73 -13.86 23.19
C TYR A 25 -1.92 -15.06 22.66
N SER A 26 -2.55 -15.86 21.81
CA SER A 26 -1.84 -16.88 21.04
C SER A 26 -0.80 -16.23 20.14
N LYS A 27 0.23 -17.00 19.74
CA LYS A 27 1.26 -16.53 18.81
C LYS A 27 0.67 -15.97 17.51
N VAL A 28 -0.42 -16.56 17.02
CA VAL A 28 -1.13 -16.11 15.80
C VAL A 28 -1.82 -14.77 16.04
N GLN A 29 -2.50 -14.60 17.17
CA GLN A 29 -3.14 -13.33 17.53
C GLN A 29 -2.09 -12.21 17.67
N ILE A 30 -0.97 -12.48 18.35
CA ILE A 30 0.13 -11.52 18.48
C ILE A 30 0.67 -11.13 17.10
N ARG A 31 0.90 -12.11 16.22
CA ARG A 31 1.34 -11.84 14.84
C ARG A 31 0.35 -10.95 14.11
N ASN A 32 -0.94 -11.29 14.11
CA ASN A 32 -1.96 -10.51 13.40
C ASN A 32 -2.08 -9.08 13.93
N ILE A 33 -2.00 -8.88 15.25
CA ILE A 33 -1.99 -7.56 15.87
C ILE A 33 -0.78 -6.76 15.40
N ASN A 34 0.41 -7.38 15.40
CA ASN A 34 1.64 -6.73 14.96
C ASN A 34 1.61 -6.40 13.46
N ASP A 35 1.12 -7.32 12.62
CA ASP A 35 1.02 -7.12 11.17
C ASP A 35 0.07 -5.98 10.84
N LYS A 36 -1.07 -5.89 11.56
CA LYS A 36 -2.01 -4.77 11.43
C LYS A 36 -1.35 -3.44 11.81
N LYS A 37 -0.67 -3.39 12.96
CA LYS A 37 0.01 -2.17 13.42
C LYS A 37 1.12 -1.74 12.45
N LEU A 38 1.92 -2.69 11.96
CA LEU A 38 2.97 -2.43 10.99
C LEU A 38 2.40 -1.86 9.68
N THR A 39 1.27 -2.40 9.22
CA THR A 39 0.57 -1.93 8.03
C THR A 39 0.06 -0.50 8.22
N GLU A 40 -0.60 -0.20 9.34
CA GLU A 40 -1.09 1.15 9.66
C GLU A 40 0.05 2.16 9.74
N ASP A 41 1.15 1.82 10.44
CA ASP A 41 2.33 2.68 10.56
C ASP A 41 2.99 2.92 9.19
N TRP A 42 3.08 1.88 8.35
CA TRP A 42 3.66 2.03 7.02
C TRP A 42 2.76 2.86 6.10
N GLN A 43 1.43 2.69 6.15
CA GLN A 43 0.49 3.52 5.40
C GLN A 43 0.62 4.99 5.80
N CYS A 44 0.73 5.28 7.11
CA CYS A 44 0.90 6.63 7.61
C CYS A 44 2.20 7.27 7.08
N ARG A 45 3.33 6.56 7.17
CA ARG A 45 4.61 7.00 6.60
C ARG A 45 4.54 7.18 5.08
N TRP A 46 3.82 6.29 4.39
CA TRP A 46 3.64 6.40 2.96
C TRP A 46 2.94 7.70 2.60
N MET A 47 1.81 8.00 3.24
CA MET A 47 1.03 9.21 2.98
C MET A 47 1.77 10.51 3.33
N GLN A 48 2.67 10.49 4.31
CA GLN A 48 3.43 11.67 4.74
C GLN A 48 4.77 11.85 4.00
N SER A 49 5.23 10.84 3.27
CA SER A 49 6.53 10.91 2.60
C SER A 49 6.57 12.04 1.55
N LYS A 50 7.69 12.79 1.51
CA LYS A 50 7.94 13.81 0.49
C LYS A 50 8.33 13.22 -0.87
N ASN A 51 8.81 11.97 -0.87
CA ASN A 51 9.28 11.24 -2.04
C ASN A 51 8.18 10.36 -2.62
N GLY A 52 8.31 9.98 -3.88
CA GLY A 52 7.39 9.02 -4.52
C GLY A 52 5.98 9.57 -4.78
N LYS A 53 5.81 10.90 -4.89
CA LYS A 53 4.50 11.55 -5.17
C LYS A 53 3.79 10.92 -6.37
N TRP A 54 4.53 10.60 -7.42
CA TRP A 54 3.99 9.92 -8.61
C TRP A 54 3.50 8.51 -8.28
N THR A 55 4.36 7.68 -7.68
CA THR A 55 3.98 6.31 -7.29
C THR A 55 2.78 6.29 -6.34
N ARG A 56 2.64 7.29 -5.44
CA ARG A 56 1.47 7.44 -4.56
C ARG A 56 0.19 7.78 -5.30
N LEU A 57 0.29 8.50 -6.42
CA LEU A 57 -0.88 8.77 -7.27
C LEU A 57 -1.42 7.48 -7.90
N ILE A 58 -0.55 6.49 -8.14
CA ILE A 58 -0.93 5.18 -8.69
C ILE A 58 -1.35 4.22 -7.56
N TYR A 59 -0.57 4.15 -6.49
CA TYR A 59 -0.77 3.28 -5.33
C TYR A 59 -0.90 4.13 -4.06
N PRO A 60 -2.11 4.66 -3.76
CA PRO A 60 -2.33 5.48 -2.56
C PRO A 60 -2.27 4.65 -1.28
N GLU A 61 -2.64 3.38 -1.37
CA GLU A 61 -2.60 2.41 -0.27
C GLU A 61 -1.41 1.47 -0.42
N ILE A 62 -0.76 1.15 0.70
CA ILE A 62 0.27 0.11 0.74
C ILE A 62 -0.38 -1.24 0.52
N ASN A 63 0.38 -2.14 -0.10
CA ASN A 63 -0.03 -3.51 -0.28
C ASN A 63 1.16 -4.42 0.01
N MET A 64 0.92 -5.43 0.85
CA MET A 64 1.92 -6.45 1.21
C MET A 64 2.06 -7.54 0.14
N THR A 65 1.13 -7.63 -0.82
CA THR A 65 1.24 -8.56 -1.93
C THR A 65 2.37 -8.13 -2.86
N ARG A 66 3.16 -9.09 -3.32
CA ARG A 66 4.23 -8.84 -4.27
C ARG A 66 3.67 -8.19 -5.54
N LEU A 67 4.18 -7.01 -5.86
CA LEU A 67 3.94 -6.38 -7.16
C LEU A 67 4.81 -7.08 -8.21
N SER A 68 4.16 -7.75 -9.17
CA SER A 68 4.82 -8.30 -10.36
C SER A 68 4.54 -7.38 -11.53
N ALA A 69 5.58 -6.75 -12.06
CA ALA A 69 5.50 -5.79 -13.15
C ALA A 69 6.63 -6.06 -14.14
N ASP A 70 6.32 -5.94 -15.44
CA ASP A 70 7.33 -6.06 -16.48
C ASP A 70 8.24 -4.83 -16.53
N PHE A 71 9.20 -4.83 -17.47
CA PHE A 71 10.14 -3.73 -17.64
C PHE A 71 9.43 -2.38 -17.81
N TYR A 72 8.40 -2.30 -18.68
CA TYR A 72 7.72 -1.05 -19.01
C TYR A 72 6.84 -0.56 -17.86
N CYS A 73 6.09 -1.46 -17.23
CA CYS A 73 5.30 -1.15 -16.04
C CYS A 73 6.18 -0.59 -14.93
N ASN A 74 7.37 -1.15 -14.69
CA ASN A 74 8.30 -0.63 -13.69
C ASN A 74 8.78 0.79 -14.00
N GLN A 75 9.08 1.11 -15.27
CA GLN A 75 9.44 2.48 -15.67
C GLN A 75 8.29 3.45 -15.40
N ILE A 76 7.06 3.05 -15.73
CA ILE A 76 5.85 3.85 -15.48
C ILE A 76 5.64 4.05 -13.98
N ILE A 77 5.68 3.00 -13.17
CA ILE A 77 5.37 3.10 -11.73
C ILE A 77 6.37 3.99 -11.00
N THR A 78 7.65 3.92 -11.39
CA THR A 78 8.73 4.70 -10.79
C THR A 78 8.89 6.08 -11.41
N GLY A 79 8.32 6.32 -12.60
CA GLY A 79 8.57 7.52 -13.39
C GLY A 79 10.03 7.62 -13.83
N HIS A 80 10.71 6.48 -14.01
CA HIS A 80 12.11 6.38 -14.38
C HIS A 80 12.30 6.02 -15.86
N GLY A 81 13.56 5.91 -16.27
CA GLY A 81 13.97 5.37 -17.56
C GLY A 81 13.77 6.37 -18.68
N ILE A 82 12.76 6.14 -19.52
CA ILE A 82 12.63 6.83 -20.80
C ILE A 82 12.13 8.26 -20.68
N PHE A 83 11.48 8.63 -19.57
CA PHE A 83 10.89 9.96 -19.43
C PHE A 83 11.97 11.05 -19.36
N GLY A 84 11.83 12.08 -20.21
CA GLY A 84 12.79 13.16 -20.36
C GLY A 84 13.14 13.86 -19.06
N ALA A 85 12.17 14.07 -18.16
CA ALA A 85 12.45 14.64 -16.83
C ALA A 85 13.40 13.78 -15.99
N PHE A 86 13.29 12.45 -16.08
CA PHE A 86 14.23 11.54 -15.42
C PHE A 86 15.59 11.52 -16.12
N GLN A 87 15.58 11.43 -17.45
CA GLN A 87 16.80 11.42 -18.27
C GLN A 87 17.62 12.70 -18.10
N ASN A 88 16.97 13.86 -18.00
CA ASN A 88 17.62 15.14 -17.72
C ASN A 88 18.26 15.16 -16.34
N ARG A 89 17.52 14.73 -15.30
CA ARG A 89 18.05 14.70 -13.93
C ARG A 89 19.26 13.79 -13.78
N MET A 90 19.25 12.63 -14.43
CA MET A 90 20.31 11.62 -14.27
C MET A 90 21.46 11.78 -15.26
N PHE A 91 21.19 12.27 -16.48
CA PHE A 91 22.14 12.24 -17.59
C PHE A 91 22.24 13.57 -18.36
N GLY A 92 21.57 14.64 -17.93
CA GLY A 92 21.64 15.96 -18.56
C GLY A 92 21.01 16.07 -19.96
N LYS A 93 20.20 15.09 -20.37
CA LYS A 93 19.52 15.09 -21.67
C LYS A 93 18.39 16.12 -21.73
N ASP A 94 17.91 16.44 -22.93
CA ASP A 94 16.72 17.28 -23.07
C ASP A 94 15.50 16.62 -22.41
N CYS A 95 14.68 17.42 -21.75
CA CYS A 95 13.46 16.98 -21.08
C CYS A 95 12.20 17.46 -21.80
N LYS A 96 12.28 18.00 -23.00
CA LYS A 96 11.09 18.43 -23.75
C LYS A 96 10.32 17.23 -24.30
N CYS A 97 9.02 17.25 -24.10
CA CYS A 97 8.08 16.39 -24.78
C CYS A 97 7.86 16.87 -26.21
N HIS A 98 7.26 16.04 -27.05
CA HIS A 98 6.94 16.36 -28.44
C HIS A 98 5.98 17.56 -28.57
N CYS A 99 5.19 17.86 -27.54
CA CYS A 99 4.34 19.05 -27.51
C CYS A 99 5.07 20.32 -27.04
N GLY A 100 6.37 20.26 -26.73
CA GLY A 100 7.20 21.37 -26.28
C GLY A 100 7.27 21.58 -24.75
N GLU A 101 6.39 20.97 -23.98
CA GLU A 101 6.37 21.03 -22.51
C GLU A 101 7.39 20.08 -21.85
N GLY A 102 7.62 20.22 -20.55
CA GLY A 102 8.49 19.30 -19.81
C GLY A 102 7.92 17.88 -19.71
N GLU A 103 8.65 16.89 -20.20
CA GLU A 103 8.30 15.48 -20.27
C GLU A 103 8.40 14.78 -18.91
N ARG A 104 7.46 15.10 -18.02
CA ARG A 104 7.19 14.35 -16.80
C ARG A 104 6.25 13.21 -17.12
N ILE A 105 6.36 12.11 -16.39
CA ILE A 105 5.46 10.97 -16.59
C ILE A 105 3.96 11.32 -16.50
N LYS A 106 3.58 12.19 -15.54
CA LYS A 106 2.19 12.66 -15.42
C LYS A 106 1.74 13.37 -16.69
N HIS A 107 2.61 14.18 -17.27
CA HIS A 107 2.33 14.88 -18.51
C HIS A 107 2.12 13.89 -19.65
N VAL A 108 3.09 13.00 -19.89
CA VAL A 108 3.00 12.00 -20.97
C VAL A 108 1.75 11.14 -20.88
N LEU A 109 1.37 10.70 -19.68
CA LEU A 109 0.26 9.76 -19.51
C LEU A 109 -1.12 10.40 -19.35
N LYS A 110 -1.22 11.67 -18.94
CA LYS A 110 -2.52 12.28 -18.56
C LYS A 110 -2.76 13.69 -19.09
N GLU A 111 -1.73 14.43 -19.52
CA GLU A 111 -1.86 15.86 -19.80
C GLU A 111 -1.39 16.26 -21.21
N CYS A 112 -0.60 15.41 -21.87
CA CYS A 112 0.01 15.74 -23.15
C CYS A 112 -1.02 15.68 -24.29
N PRO A 113 -1.28 16.78 -25.02
CA PRO A 113 -2.27 16.79 -26.10
C PRO A 113 -1.86 15.96 -27.33
N VAL A 114 -0.59 15.55 -27.42
CA VAL A 114 -0.07 14.72 -28.52
C VAL A 114 -0.36 13.23 -28.28
N TRP A 115 -0.45 12.82 -27.01
CA TRP A 115 -0.56 11.42 -26.62
C TRP A 115 -1.87 11.06 -25.89
N ALA A 116 -2.69 12.06 -25.54
CA ALA A 116 -3.97 11.91 -24.86
C ALA A 116 -5.12 11.54 -25.81
#